data_AF-A0A662V0S9-F1
#
_entry.id   AF-A0A662V0S9-F1
#
_cell.length_a   1.000
_cell.length_b   1.000
_cell.length_c   1.000
_cell.angle_alpha   90.00
_cell.angle_beta   90.00
_cell.angle_gamma   90.00
#
_symmetry.space_group_name_H-M   'P 1'
#
loop_
_entity.id
_entity.type
_entity.pdbx_description
1 polymer ?
#
loop_
_entity_poly.entity_id
_entity_poly.type
_entity_poly.pdbx_seq_one_letter_code
_entity_poly.pdbx_strand_id
1 'polypeptide(L)'
;MTIYWERCSVCGKYHVLKQCILDEDLMVCPYCCLICPKRNICHNPTWLPTLKIAIKAEARPRKREAEKIILDLLSRLEESEKKS
;
A
#
# COMPACT_ATOMS: atom_id res chain seq x y z
N MET A 1 -9.08 -19.07 12.06
CA MET A 1 -9.27 -19.02 10.59
C MET A 1 -8.82 -20.35 10.03
N THR A 2 -9.73 -21.14 9.50
CA THR A 2 -9.41 -22.42 8.86
C THR A 2 -9.00 -22.14 7.43
N ILE A 3 -7.77 -22.49 7.06
CA ILE A 3 -7.26 -22.29 5.70
C ILE A 3 -7.60 -23.55 4.90
N TYR A 4 -8.54 -23.45 3.97
CA TYR A 4 -8.90 -24.54 3.08
C TYR A 4 -7.99 -24.51 1.84
N TRP A 5 -7.32 -25.63 1.59
CA TRP A 5 -6.50 -25.83 0.41
C TRP A 5 -7.33 -26.56 -0.63
N GLU A 6 -7.56 -25.92 -1.76
CA GLU A 6 -8.35 -26.46 -2.85
C GLU A 6 -7.54 -26.50 -4.15
N ARG A 7 -8.01 -27.30 -5.11
CA ARG A 7 -7.34 -27.47 -6.40
C ARG A 7 -7.71 -26.33 -7.33
N CYS A 8 -6.73 -25.54 -7.76
CA CYS A 8 -6.96 -24.43 -8.68
C CYS A 8 -7.55 -24.91 -10.01
N SER A 9 -8.61 -24.29 -10.48
CA SER A 9 -9.26 -24.63 -11.77
C SER A 9 -8.38 -24.39 -12.99
N VAL A 10 -7.32 -23.57 -12.86
CA VAL A 10 -6.42 -23.19 -13.98
C VAL A 10 -5.19 -24.08 -14.04
N CYS A 11 -4.41 -24.17 -12.95
CA CYS A 11 -3.16 -24.96 -12.94
C CYS A 11 -3.28 -26.33 -12.28
N GLY A 12 -4.43 -26.66 -11.68
CA GLY A 12 -4.65 -27.95 -11.04
C GLY A 12 -3.83 -28.21 -9.78
N LYS A 13 -3.11 -27.21 -9.23
CA LYS A 13 -2.32 -27.33 -8.00
C LYS A 13 -3.14 -26.94 -6.77
N TYR A 14 -2.83 -27.55 -5.63
CA TYR A 14 -3.44 -27.21 -4.35
C TYR A 14 -2.85 -25.92 -3.80
N HIS A 15 -3.71 -24.92 -3.65
CA HIS A 15 -3.36 -23.62 -3.08
C HIS A 15 -4.54 -23.09 -2.29
N VAL A 16 -4.30 -22.02 -1.52
CA VAL A 16 -5.40 -21.17 -1.05
C VAL A 16 -5.98 -20.49 -2.28
N LEU A 17 -7.24 -20.80 -2.59
CA LEU A 17 -7.94 -20.25 -3.74
C LEU A 17 -8.83 -19.09 -3.33
N LYS A 18 -9.19 -18.27 -4.31
CA LYS A 18 -10.29 -17.31 -4.21
C LYS A 18 -11.11 -17.39 -5.48
N GLN A 19 -12.38 -17.01 -5.36
CA GLN A 19 -13.29 -16.92 -6.49
C GLN A 19 -12.85 -15.80 -7.45
N CYS A 20 -12.88 -16.07 -8.75
CA CYS A 20 -12.62 -15.08 -9.78
C CYS A 20 -13.83 -14.14 -9.90
N ILE A 21 -13.57 -12.83 -10.00
CA ILE A 21 -14.65 -11.83 -10.10
C ILE A 21 -15.21 -11.75 -11.53
N LEU A 22 -14.40 -12.12 -12.52
CA LEU A 22 -14.80 -12.12 -13.92
C LEU A 22 -15.64 -13.36 -14.28
N ASP A 23 -15.43 -14.46 -13.56
CA ASP A 23 -16.07 -15.76 -13.80
C ASP A 23 -16.34 -16.40 -12.44
N GLU A 24 -17.58 -16.26 -11.93
CA GLU A 24 -17.95 -16.70 -10.57
C GLU A 24 -17.75 -18.20 -10.35
N ASP A 25 -17.74 -19.01 -11.41
CA ASP A 25 -17.53 -20.46 -11.33
C ASP A 25 -16.05 -20.87 -11.18
N LEU A 26 -15.11 -19.93 -11.31
CA LEU A 26 -13.68 -20.22 -11.31
C LEU A 26 -13.00 -19.92 -9.97
N MET A 27 -12.44 -20.96 -9.36
CA MET A 27 -11.57 -20.86 -8.19
C MET A 27 -10.10 -20.82 -8.63
N VAL A 28 -9.45 -19.68 -8.41
CA VAL A 28 -8.13 -19.39 -8.99
C VAL A 28 -7.09 -19.13 -7.89
N CYS A 29 -5.89 -19.67 -8.04
CA CYS A 29 -4.78 -19.40 -7.14
C CYS A 29 -4.14 -18.03 -7.43
N PRO A 30 -3.42 -17.43 -6.46
CA PRO A 30 -2.79 -16.12 -6.64
C PRO A 30 -1.85 -16.08 -7.85
N TYR A 31 -1.11 -17.15 -8.12
CA TYR A 31 -0.17 -17.25 -9.23
C TYR A 31 -0.86 -17.21 -10.61
N CYS A 32 -1.91 -18.01 -10.79
CA CYS A 32 -2.65 -18.04 -12.05
C CYS A 32 -3.39 -16.73 -12.29
N CYS A 33 -3.89 -16.12 -11.21
CA CYS A 33 -4.52 -14.83 -11.30
C CYS A 33 -3.48 -13.77 -11.77
N LEU A 34 -2.24 -13.78 -11.25
CA LEU A 34 -1.20 -12.79 -11.59
C LEU A 34 -0.81 -12.81 -13.07
N ILE A 35 -0.87 -13.99 -13.68
CA ILE A 35 -0.52 -14.27 -15.07
C ILE A 35 -1.75 -14.09 -15.99
N CYS A 36 -2.94 -13.84 -15.45
CA CYS A 36 -4.16 -13.72 -16.24
C CYS A 36 -4.07 -12.53 -17.22
N PRO A 37 -4.29 -12.73 -18.53
CA PRO A 37 -4.22 -11.66 -19.52
C PRO A 37 -5.34 -10.62 -19.35
N LYS A 38 -6.48 -11.01 -18.76
CA LYS A 38 -7.60 -10.11 -18.44
C LYS A 38 -7.43 -9.39 -17.10
N ARG A 39 -6.26 -9.49 -16.45
CA ARG A 39 -5.98 -8.89 -15.14
C ARG A 39 -6.29 -7.39 -15.07
N ASN A 40 -6.07 -6.65 -16.16
CA ASN A 40 -6.30 -5.20 -16.19
C ASN A 40 -7.79 -4.82 -16.09
N ILE A 41 -8.69 -5.76 -16.36
CA ILE A 41 -10.15 -5.58 -16.23
C ILE A 41 -10.61 -5.96 -14.81
N CYS A 42 -9.78 -6.67 -14.04
CA CYS A 42 -10.14 -7.16 -12.72
C CYS A 42 -9.97 -6.05 -11.67
N HIS A 43 -11.09 -5.54 -11.16
CA HIS A 43 -11.10 -4.45 -10.17
C HIS A 43 -10.52 -4.82 -8.80
N ASN A 44 -10.53 -6.10 -8.43
CA ASN A 44 -10.07 -6.55 -7.11
C ASN A 44 -9.29 -7.87 -7.23
N PRO A 45 -8.03 -7.82 -7.66
CA PRO A 45 -7.26 -9.02 -7.84
C PRO A 45 -6.98 -9.75 -6.52
N THR A 46 -6.98 -11.08 -6.58
CA THR A 46 -6.87 -11.98 -5.44
C THR A 46 -5.62 -11.76 -4.55
N TRP A 47 -4.59 -11.10 -5.08
CA TRP A 47 -3.31 -10.80 -4.42
C TRP A 47 -3.22 -9.45 -3.72
N LEU A 48 -4.25 -8.60 -3.75
CA LEU A 48 -4.21 -7.45 -2.85
C LEU A 48 -4.55 -8.00 -1.46
N PRO A 49 -3.58 -8.13 -0.52
CA PRO A 49 -3.97 -8.02 0.87
C PRO A 49 -4.83 -6.76 0.93
N THR A 50 -5.95 -6.81 1.62
CA THR A 50 -6.65 -5.61 2.05
C THR A 50 -5.64 -4.86 2.90
N LEU A 51 -4.71 -4.14 2.24
CA LEU A 51 -3.89 -3.12 2.83
C LEU A 51 -4.98 -2.14 3.21
N LYS A 52 -5.46 -2.29 4.44
CA LYS A 52 -5.92 -1.17 5.23
C LYS A 52 -4.71 -0.26 5.20
N ILE A 53 -4.60 0.55 4.16
CA ILE A 53 -3.79 1.74 4.15
C ILE A 53 -4.48 2.51 5.26
N ALA A 54 -4.02 2.29 6.50
CA ALA A 54 -4.20 3.25 7.54
C ALA A 54 -3.58 4.48 6.91
N ILE A 55 -4.43 5.34 6.36
CA ILE A 55 -4.06 6.67 5.94
C ILE A 55 -3.30 7.16 7.15
N LYS A 56 -1.97 7.23 7.04
CA LYS A 56 -1.13 7.71 8.13
C LYS A 56 -1.69 9.11 8.36
N ALA A 57 -2.47 9.25 9.43
CA ALA A 57 -2.91 10.54 9.90
C ALA A 57 -1.67 11.42 9.88
N GLU A 58 -1.81 12.55 9.20
CA GLU A 58 -0.73 13.40 8.73
C GLU A 58 0.45 13.44 9.71
N ALA A 59 1.65 13.22 9.17
CA ALA A 59 2.87 13.21 9.96
C ALA A 59 3.12 14.58 10.62
N ARG A 60 2.61 14.70 11.86
CA ARG A 60 3.04 15.50 13.02
C ARG A 60 3.29 17.03 12.88
N PRO A 61 2.90 17.81 13.91
CA PRO A 61 3.19 19.24 14.05
C PRO A 61 4.67 19.62 14.21
N ARG A 62 5.58 18.64 14.38
CA ARG A 62 7.02 18.88 14.66
C ARG A 62 7.78 19.61 13.55
N LYS A 63 7.35 19.49 12.29
CA LYS A 63 8.02 20.17 11.17
C LYS A 63 7.90 21.71 11.28
N ARG A 64 6.76 22.20 11.76
CA ARG A 64 6.51 23.65 11.93
C ARG A 64 7.32 24.26 13.08
N GLU A 65 7.57 23.50 14.16
CA GLU A 65 8.41 23.98 15.26
C GLU A 65 9.87 24.10 14.84
N ALA A 66 10.40 23.11 14.12
CA ALA A 66 11.76 23.14 13.60
C ALA A 66 11.98 24.32 12.64
N GLU A 67 11.03 24.59 11.74
CA GLU A 67 11.08 25.74 10.83
C GLU A 67 11.10 27.09 11.57
N LYS A 68 10.31 27.25 12.63
CA LYS A 68 10.32 28.47 13.45
C LYS A 68 11.65 28.70 14.16
N ILE A 69 12.23 27.65 14.73
CA ILE A 69 13.52 27.74 15.43
C ILE A 69 14.63 28.12 14.46
N ILE A 70 14.64 27.55 13.26
CA ILE A 70 15.63 27.88 12.23
C ILE A 70 15.53 29.35 11.82
N LEU A 71 14.31 29.87 11.61
CA LEU A 71 14.11 31.27 11.25
C LEU A 71 14.57 32.24 12.35
N ASP A 72 14.33 31.91 13.63
CA ASP A 72 14.80 32.72 14.77
C ASP A 72 16.32 32.73 14.92
N LEU A 73 17.00 31.62 14.59
CA LEU A 73 18.45 31.56 14.61
C LEU A 73 19.08 32.39 13.46
N LEU A 74 18.46 32.37 12.29
CA LEU A 74 18.93 33.13 11.13
C LEU A 74 18.82 34.64 11.35
N SER A 75 17.71 35.13 11.93
CA SER A 75 17.56 36.56 12.22
C SER A 75 18.61 37.07 13.21
N ARG A 76 18.92 36.29 14.25
CA ARG A 76 19.96 36.67 15.23
C ARG A 76 21.35 36.72 14.62
N LEU A 77 21.66 35.84 13.67
CA LEU A 77 22.93 35.87 12.96
C LEU A 77 23.06 37.13 12.11
N GLU A 78 22.02 37.49 11.34
CA GLU A 78 22.02 38.73 10.55
C GLU A 78 22.13 40.00 11.41
N GLU A 79 21.52 40.02 12.59
CA GLU A 79 21.66 41.12 13.55
C GLU A 79 23.06 41.21 14.16
N SER A 80 23.72 40.07 14.37
CA SER A 80 25.09 40.01 14.87
C SER A 80 26.10 40.47 13.83
N GLU A 81 25.89 40.14 12.55
CA GLU A 81 26.75 40.59 11.44
C GLU A 81 26.62 42.10 11.19
N LYS A 82 25.44 42.69 11.39
CA LYS A 82 25.23 44.15 11.22
C LYS A 82 25.78 45.02 12.35
N LYS A 83 26.10 44.42 13.50
CA LYS A 83 26.65 45.12 14.68
C LYS A 83 28.17 45.02 14.80
N SER A 84 28.83 44.22 13.94
CA SER A 84 30.28 44.18 13.80
C SER A 84 30.76 45.09 12.68
#